data_AF-A0A2S9IHS2-F1
#
_entry.id   AF-A0A2S9IHS2-F1
#
_cell.length_a   1.000
_cell.length_b   1.000
_cell.length_c   1.000
_cell.angle_alpha   90.00
_cell.angle_beta   90.00
_cell.angle_gamma   90.00
#
_symmetry.space_group_name_H-M   'P 1'
#
loop_
_entity.id
_entity.type
_entity.pdbx_description
1 polymer ?
#
loop_
_entity_poly.entity_id
_entity_poly.type
_entity_poly.pdbx_seq_one_letter_code
_entity_poly.pdbx_strand_id
1 'polypeptide(L)'
;MSEAAVENKSKSSSAAGQRPRLEQAAIVLLSIGEDAAATVMSKFSREEVLRLSETMARLHGIKVSQARQAMNNFFQDYRELSGINGASRSYLRNILERALGGEIARSVINGIYGDEIRYRMARLQWVDTPQLAALIDQEHLQLQAVFLAFLPPDVAATVLTHLDATRQDEILYRIARLDDVNRDVVDELDRLIERGVAVLSEHGSKVQGIKQAANIVNRIPGSQQTLLEQLNARDANVVDELKTEMYEFYILSRQNEATLQRLLEEIPMEQWAIALKGTEAVLSQAIYSAMPKRQVQLLQSTTSRLGSLPVSRVEQVRKDIMTRVRELAEEGEIQVQLFSEQTME
;
A
#
# COMPACT_ATOMS: atom_id res chain seq x y z
N MET A 1 66.35 9.81 -1.29
CA MET A 1 65.03 10.09 -0.66
C MET A 1 64.26 11.03 -1.57
N SER A 2 63.31 10.53 -2.37
CA SER A 2 62.19 11.27 -2.99
C SER A 2 61.64 10.47 -4.18
N GLU A 3 60.82 9.45 -3.93
CA GLU A 3 59.99 8.85 -4.99
C GLU A 3 58.71 8.17 -4.48
N ALA A 4 58.43 8.18 -3.17
CA ALA A 4 57.29 7.48 -2.58
C ALA A 4 56.08 8.37 -2.25
N ALA A 5 56.04 9.63 -2.70
CA ALA A 5 55.01 10.60 -2.28
C ALA A 5 53.98 10.99 -3.35
N VAL A 6 54.08 10.49 -4.59
CA VAL A 6 53.20 10.95 -5.70
C VAL A 6 52.09 9.95 -6.04
N GLU A 7 52.17 8.69 -5.62
CA GLU A 7 51.24 7.64 -6.09
C GLU A 7 49.94 7.49 -5.28
N ASN A 8 49.78 8.19 -4.14
CA ASN A 8 48.65 7.97 -3.24
C ASN A 8 47.52 9.02 -3.36
N LYS A 9 47.47 9.79 -4.45
CA LYS A 9 46.44 10.84 -4.68
C LYS A 9 45.41 10.51 -5.77
N SER A 10 45.51 9.39 -6.48
CA SER A 10 44.61 9.04 -7.60
C SER A 10 43.50 8.03 -7.25
N LYS A 11 43.45 7.49 -6.02
CA LYS A 11 42.50 6.44 -5.62
C LYS A 11 41.31 6.88 -4.75
N SER A 12 41.10 8.18 -4.51
CA SER A 12 40.02 8.63 -3.60
C SER A 12 38.90 9.48 -4.22
N SER A 13 38.77 9.60 -5.55
CA SER A 13 37.72 10.47 -6.14
C SER A 13 36.63 9.82 -7.00
N SER A 14 36.49 8.49 -7.04
CA SER A 14 35.46 7.84 -7.91
C SER A 14 34.18 7.36 -7.19
N ALA A 15 34.12 7.39 -5.85
CA ALA A 15 32.98 6.82 -5.10
C ALA A 15 31.95 7.86 -4.59
N ALA A 16 32.12 9.15 -4.88
CA ALA A 16 31.33 10.23 -4.25
C ALA A 16 30.17 10.80 -5.09
N GLY A 17 29.74 10.13 -6.17
CA GLY A 17 28.76 10.72 -7.10
C GLY A 17 27.72 9.79 -7.72
N GLN A 18 27.71 8.48 -7.40
CA GLN A 18 26.72 7.58 -7.97
C GLN A 18 25.45 7.60 -7.11
N ARG A 19 24.40 8.21 -7.68
CA ARG A 19 23.05 8.06 -7.13
C ARG A 19 22.66 6.57 -7.09
N PRO A 20 21.84 6.14 -6.11
CA PRO A 20 21.28 4.79 -6.05
C PRO A 20 20.67 4.37 -7.39
N ARG A 21 20.76 3.08 -7.76
CA ARG A 21 20.22 2.58 -9.05
C ARG A 21 18.74 2.90 -9.24
N LEU A 22 17.97 2.92 -8.14
CA LEU A 22 16.56 3.30 -8.14
C LEU A 22 16.35 4.77 -8.56
N GLU A 23 17.20 5.68 -8.06
CA GLU A 23 17.18 7.08 -8.50
C GLU A 23 17.62 7.21 -9.96
N GLN A 24 18.59 6.41 -10.40
CA GLN A 24 19.01 6.41 -11.81
C GLN A 24 17.87 5.92 -12.73
N ALA A 25 17.14 4.87 -12.34
CA ALA A 25 15.97 4.39 -13.06
C ALA A 25 14.86 5.46 -13.12
N ALA A 26 14.60 6.14 -12.02
CA ALA A 26 13.65 7.26 -11.98
C ALA A 26 14.08 8.42 -12.91
N ILE A 27 15.37 8.78 -12.92
CA ILE A 27 15.92 9.80 -13.82
C ILE A 27 15.77 9.40 -15.29
N VAL A 28 16.04 8.14 -15.64
CA VAL A 28 15.88 7.63 -17.02
C VAL A 28 14.41 7.70 -17.44
N LEU A 29 13.48 7.25 -16.60
CA LEU A 29 12.04 7.31 -16.88
C LEU A 29 11.54 8.76 -17.03
N LEU A 30 12.00 9.69 -16.19
CA LEU A 30 11.69 11.12 -16.33
C LEU A 30 12.30 11.73 -17.61
N SER A 31 13.33 11.12 -18.19
CA SER A 31 14.03 11.64 -19.38
C SER A 31 13.45 11.15 -20.71
N ILE A 32 12.68 10.05 -20.73
CA ILE A 32 12.12 9.46 -21.95
C ILE A 32 10.71 9.96 -22.30
N GLY A 33 10.10 10.78 -21.45
CA GLY A 33 8.76 11.34 -21.65
C GLY A 33 7.63 10.44 -21.13
N GLU A 34 6.46 11.02 -20.95
CA GLU A 34 5.32 10.41 -20.23
C GLU A 34 4.82 9.12 -20.90
N ASP A 35 4.61 9.10 -22.22
CA ASP A 35 4.07 7.93 -22.92
C ASP A 35 5.02 6.72 -22.87
N ALA A 36 6.31 6.97 -23.08
CA ALA A 36 7.34 5.93 -23.04
C ALA A 36 7.55 5.43 -21.59
N ALA A 37 7.57 6.34 -20.62
CA ALA A 37 7.64 6.00 -19.21
C ALA A 37 6.44 5.18 -18.77
N ALA A 38 5.21 5.55 -19.17
CA ALA A 38 4.00 4.80 -18.86
C ALA A 38 4.03 3.37 -19.42
N THR A 39 4.54 3.21 -20.65
CA THR A 39 4.72 1.89 -21.26
C THR A 39 5.67 1.02 -20.43
N VAL A 40 6.81 1.57 -19.98
CA VAL A 40 7.77 0.85 -19.14
C VAL A 40 7.20 0.61 -17.74
N MET A 41 6.55 1.59 -17.12
CA MET A 41 5.98 1.47 -15.78
C MET A 41 4.83 0.46 -15.71
N SER A 42 4.08 0.30 -16.80
CA SER A 42 3.07 -0.74 -16.89
C SER A 42 3.67 -2.15 -16.78
N LYS A 43 5.00 -2.28 -16.96
CA LYS A 43 5.72 -3.56 -16.87
C LYS A 43 6.20 -3.94 -15.49
N PHE A 44 6.05 -3.06 -14.51
CA PHE A 44 6.48 -3.29 -13.15
C PHE A 44 5.33 -3.78 -12.26
N SER A 45 5.67 -4.49 -11.20
CA SER A 45 4.73 -4.84 -10.12
C SER A 45 4.28 -3.61 -9.35
N ARG A 46 3.17 -3.72 -8.59
CA ARG A 46 2.66 -2.60 -7.77
C ARG A 46 3.69 -2.04 -6.80
N GLU A 47 4.45 -2.90 -6.12
CA GLU A 47 5.48 -2.45 -5.17
C GLU A 47 6.59 -1.67 -5.89
N GLU A 48 7.05 -2.15 -7.04
CA GLU A 48 8.08 -1.49 -7.84
C GLU A 48 7.61 -0.14 -8.37
N VAL A 49 6.37 -0.07 -8.89
CA VAL A 49 5.74 1.18 -9.34
C VAL A 49 5.67 2.17 -8.19
N LEU A 50 5.17 1.77 -7.01
CA LEU A 50 5.07 2.66 -5.84
C LEU A 50 6.45 3.19 -5.41
N ARG A 51 7.46 2.32 -5.32
CA ARG A 51 8.84 2.71 -4.97
C ARG A 51 9.43 3.67 -6.00
N LEU A 52 9.24 3.41 -7.30
CA LEU A 52 9.70 4.27 -8.39
C LEU A 52 8.99 5.62 -8.39
N SER A 53 7.66 5.64 -8.24
CA SER A 53 6.86 6.87 -8.17
C SER A 53 7.21 7.72 -6.95
N GLU A 54 7.41 7.12 -5.78
CA GLU A 54 7.88 7.83 -4.58
C GLU A 54 9.28 8.42 -4.79
N THR A 55 10.18 7.66 -5.43
CA THR A 55 11.53 8.13 -5.77
C THR A 55 11.47 9.29 -6.77
N MET A 56 10.64 9.20 -7.81
CA MET A 56 10.41 10.27 -8.77
C MET A 56 9.87 11.54 -8.09
N ALA A 57 8.89 11.40 -7.20
CA ALA A 57 8.29 12.53 -6.49
C ALA A 57 9.29 13.23 -5.54
N ARG A 58 10.27 12.49 -5.00
CA ARG A 58 11.32 13.06 -4.13
C ARG A 58 12.48 13.70 -4.89
N LEU A 59 12.66 13.37 -6.17
CA LEU A 59 13.74 13.91 -6.98
C LEU A 59 13.51 15.38 -7.33
N HIS A 60 14.33 16.26 -6.77
CA HIS A 60 14.32 17.70 -7.08
C HIS A 60 15.73 18.16 -7.49
N GLY A 61 15.82 19.18 -8.35
CA GLY A 61 17.09 19.83 -8.70
C GLY A 61 18.11 18.92 -9.40
N ILE A 62 17.66 18.06 -10.32
CA ILE A 62 18.54 17.16 -11.09
C ILE A 62 19.44 17.98 -12.01
N LYS A 63 20.77 17.87 -11.84
CA LYS A 63 21.72 18.54 -12.73
C LYS A 63 21.85 17.79 -14.06
N VAL A 64 22.10 18.51 -15.15
CA VAL A 64 22.32 17.93 -16.49
C VAL A 64 23.41 16.84 -16.49
N SER A 65 24.47 17.03 -15.69
CA SER A 65 25.53 16.03 -15.53
C SER A 65 25.05 14.71 -14.92
N GLN A 66 24.10 14.77 -13.98
CA GLN A 66 23.52 13.59 -13.32
C GLN A 66 22.56 12.86 -14.24
N ALA A 67 21.74 13.60 -15.00
CA ALA A 67 20.87 13.00 -16.03
C ALA A 67 21.70 12.29 -17.10
N ARG A 68 22.76 12.94 -17.59
CA ARG A 68 23.69 12.34 -18.57
C ARG A 68 24.37 11.09 -18.02
N GLN A 69 24.77 11.09 -16.74
CA GLN A 69 25.37 9.93 -16.10
C GLN A 69 24.39 8.75 -16.01
N ALA A 70 23.14 8.98 -15.59
CA ALA A 70 22.12 7.94 -15.51
C ALA A 70 21.83 7.32 -16.89
N MET A 71 21.69 8.16 -17.93
CA MET A 71 21.51 7.70 -19.31
C MET A 71 22.70 6.89 -19.83
N ASN A 72 23.93 7.34 -19.55
CA ASN A 72 25.14 6.63 -19.98
C ASN A 72 25.26 5.25 -19.32
N ASN A 73 24.98 5.18 -18.01
CA ASN A 73 24.96 3.91 -17.28
C ASN A 73 23.92 2.96 -17.87
N PHE A 74 22.69 3.45 -18.12
CA PHE A 74 21.64 2.66 -18.76
C PHE A 74 22.06 2.10 -20.13
N PHE A 75 22.66 2.91 -21.00
CA PHE A 75 23.13 2.44 -22.32
C PHE A 75 24.37 1.54 -22.24
N GLN A 76 25.15 1.63 -21.16
CA GLN A 76 26.25 0.70 -20.90
C GLN A 76 25.71 -0.66 -20.49
N ASP A 77 24.79 -0.69 -19.52
CA ASP A 77 24.09 -1.91 -19.08
C ASP A 77 23.30 -2.54 -20.26
N TYR A 78 22.66 -1.71 -21.10
CA TYR A 78 21.95 -2.18 -22.30
C TYR A 78 22.88 -2.81 -23.34
N ARG A 79 24.11 -2.31 -23.51
CA ARG A 79 25.08 -2.88 -24.46
C ARG A 79 25.63 -4.24 -24.02
N GLU A 80 25.53 -4.56 -22.73
CA GLU A 80 25.86 -5.88 -22.19
C GLU A 80 24.71 -6.89 -22.41
N LEU A 81 23.51 -6.42 -22.76
CA LEU A 81 22.40 -7.26 -23.21
C LEU A 81 22.53 -7.54 -24.72
N SER A 82 22.38 -8.81 -25.11
CA SER A 82 22.70 -9.35 -26.44
C SER A 82 21.88 -8.82 -27.63
N GLY A 83 20.99 -7.84 -27.44
CA GLY A 83 20.26 -7.15 -28.52
C GLY A 83 19.31 -8.01 -29.34
N ILE A 84 19.09 -9.27 -28.96
CA ILE A 84 18.13 -10.16 -29.62
C ILE A 84 16.73 -9.78 -29.14
N ASN A 85 16.07 -8.88 -29.86
CA ASN A 85 14.65 -8.63 -29.68
C ASN A 85 13.86 -9.88 -30.12
N GLY A 86 12.88 -10.27 -29.29
CA GLY A 86 12.08 -11.48 -29.49
C GLY A 86 11.48 -11.57 -30.89
N ALA A 87 11.49 -12.77 -31.47
CA ALA A 87 10.88 -13.03 -32.75
C ALA A 87 9.33 -12.88 -32.69
N SER A 88 8.70 -12.50 -33.80
CA SER A 88 7.24 -12.39 -33.89
C SER A 88 6.56 -13.74 -33.67
N ARG A 89 5.30 -13.73 -33.17
CA ARG A 89 4.51 -14.95 -32.89
C ARG A 89 4.50 -15.93 -34.05
N SER A 90 4.28 -15.43 -35.26
CA SER A 90 4.19 -16.24 -36.47
C SER A 90 5.54 -16.85 -36.84
N TYR A 91 6.63 -16.12 -36.61
CA TYR A 91 7.99 -16.59 -36.85
C TYR A 91 8.42 -17.65 -35.82
N LEU A 92 8.21 -17.41 -34.52
CA LEU A 92 8.46 -18.40 -33.46
C LEU A 92 7.61 -19.64 -33.65
N ARG A 93 6.32 -19.48 -33.97
CA ARG A 93 5.43 -20.62 -34.24
C ARG A 93 5.94 -21.47 -35.40
N ASN A 94 6.24 -20.86 -36.54
CA ASN A 94 6.72 -21.60 -37.70
C ASN A 94 8.07 -22.31 -37.45
N ILE A 95 8.96 -21.71 -36.65
CA ILE A 95 10.22 -22.34 -36.27
C ILE A 95 10.00 -23.50 -35.31
N LEU A 96 9.24 -23.30 -34.24
CA LEU A 96 8.98 -24.32 -33.23
C LEU A 96 8.18 -25.49 -33.81
N GLU A 97 7.17 -25.22 -34.65
CA GLU A 97 6.39 -26.28 -35.34
C GLU A 97 7.27 -27.11 -36.28
N ARG A 98 8.21 -26.47 -36.99
CA ARG A 98 9.18 -27.15 -37.86
C ARG A 98 10.26 -27.91 -37.09
N ALA A 99 10.67 -27.42 -35.93
CA ALA A 99 11.77 -27.98 -35.14
C ALA A 99 11.32 -29.08 -34.16
N LEU A 100 10.12 -28.97 -33.59
CA LEU A 100 9.64 -29.77 -32.46
C LEU A 100 8.30 -30.46 -32.72
N GLY A 101 7.64 -30.18 -33.85
CA GLY A 101 6.30 -30.71 -34.16
C GLY A 101 5.17 -29.88 -33.55
N GLY A 102 3.98 -30.02 -34.13
CA GLY A 102 2.83 -29.14 -33.88
C GLY A 102 2.35 -29.07 -32.42
N GLU A 103 2.35 -30.19 -31.69
CA GLU A 103 1.86 -30.22 -30.30
C GLU A 103 2.85 -29.59 -29.31
N ILE A 104 4.15 -29.91 -29.41
CA ILE A 104 5.19 -29.39 -28.50
C ILE A 104 5.39 -27.89 -28.75
N ALA A 105 5.37 -27.46 -30.01
CA ALA A 105 5.43 -26.04 -30.36
C ALA A 105 4.26 -25.26 -29.76
N ARG A 106 3.06 -25.83 -29.78
CA ARG A 106 1.84 -25.20 -29.25
C ARG A 106 1.93 -25.05 -27.73
N SER A 107 2.41 -26.06 -27.01
CA SER A 107 2.66 -25.99 -25.55
C SER A 107 3.69 -24.91 -25.19
N VAL A 108 4.82 -24.83 -25.89
CA VAL A 108 5.87 -23.82 -25.64
C VAL A 108 5.37 -22.40 -25.95
N ILE A 109 4.61 -22.23 -27.03
CA ILE A 109 4.02 -20.93 -27.38
C ILE A 109 2.96 -20.52 -26.35
N ASN A 110 2.14 -21.46 -25.89
CA ASN A 110 1.13 -21.19 -24.87
C ASN A 110 1.77 -20.76 -23.55
N GLY A 111 2.92 -21.34 -23.18
CA GLY A 111 3.73 -20.89 -22.03
C GLY A 111 4.21 -19.43 -22.16
N ILE A 112 4.74 -19.06 -23.33
CA ILE A 112 5.22 -17.70 -23.62
C ILE A 112 4.05 -16.69 -23.67
N TYR A 113 2.90 -17.07 -24.23
CA TYR A 113 1.72 -16.20 -24.30
C TYR A 113 0.99 -16.07 -22.96
N GLY A 114 1.08 -17.09 -22.10
CA GLY A 114 0.65 -16.99 -20.71
C GLY A 114 1.33 -15.82 -19.99
N ASP A 115 2.59 -15.51 -20.33
CA ASP A 115 3.31 -14.36 -19.75
C ASP A 115 2.78 -13.02 -20.25
N GLU A 116 2.32 -12.92 -21.51
CA GLU A 116 1.68 -11.70 -22.02
C GLU A 116 0.31 -11.45 -21.37
N ILE A 117 -0.48 -12.50 -21.11
CA ILE A 117 -1.76 -12.40 -20.39
C ILE A 117 -1.52 -12.04 -18.92
N ARG A 118 -0.58 -12.71 -18.25
CA ARG A 118 -0.14 -12.38 -16.88
C ARG A 118 0.27 -10.91 -16.76
N TYR A 119 0.98 -10.41 -17.76
CA TYR A 119 1.38 -9.03 -17.84
C TYR A 119 0.19 -8.05 -17.87
N ARG A 120 -0.81 -8.31 -18.71
CA ARG A 120 -2.01 -7.46 -18.79
C ARG A 120 -2.84 -7.55 -17.51
N MET A 121 -2.95 -8.75 -16.94
CA MET A 121 -3.59 -9.00 -15.65
C MET A 121 -2.93 -8.27 -14.49
N ALA A 122 -1.62 -8.01 -14.55
CA ALA A 122 -0.94 -7.19 -13.55
C ALA A 122 -1.55 -5.78 -13.46
N ARG A 123 -2.19 -5.24 -14.50
CA ARG A 123 -2.89 -3.93 -14.41
C ARG A 123 -4.13 -3.98 -13.51
N LEU A 124 -4.72 -5.15 -13.31
CA LEU A 124 -5.89 -5.32 -12.44
C LEU A 124 -5.54 -5.39 -10.96
N GLN A 125 -4.25 -5.49 -10.60
CA GLN A 125 -3.81 -5.44 -9.19
C GLN A 125 -4.11 -4.09 -8.51
N TRP A 126 -4.44 -3.08 -9.30
CA TRP A 126 -4.83 -1.74 -8.84
C TRP A 126 -6.34 -1.60 -8.61
N VAL A 127 -7.13 -2.56 -9.10
CA VAL A 127 -8.58 -2.59 -8.92
C VAL A 127 -8.87 -3.18 -7.55
N ASP A 128 -9.86 -2.65 -6.86
CA ASP A 128 -10.25 -3.21 -5.59
C ASP A 128 -10.85 -4.61 -5.75
N THR A 129 -10.48 -5.52 -4.85
CA THR A 129 -10.92 -6.93 -4.89
C THR A 129 -12.44 -7.12 -4.89
N PRO A 130 -13.27 -6.30 -4.21
CA PRO A 130 -14.72 -6.42 -4.32
C PRO A 130 -15.25 -6.03 -5.71
N GLN A 131 -14.60 -5.09 -6.39
CA GLN A 131 -14.98 -4.69 -7.74
C GLN A 131 -14.58 -5.75 -8.76
N LEU A 132 -13.41 -6.38 -8.60
CA LEU A 132 -13.02 -7.53 -9.40
C LEU A 132 -13.98 -8.70 -9.21
N ALA A 133 -14.44 -8.95 -7.98
CA ALA A 133 -15.44 -9.98 -7.72
C ALA A 133 -16.77 -9.66 -8.41
N ALA A 134 -17.26 -8.43 -8.30
CA ALA A 134 -18.48 -7.99 -8.98
C ALA A 134 -18.35 -8.05 -10.52
N LEU A 135 -17.16 -7.77 -11.06
CA LEU A 135 -16.88 -7.84 -12.50
C LEU A 135 -17.03 -9.27 -13.04
N ILE A 136 -16.56 -10.27 -12.29
CA ILE A 136 -16.57 -11.67 -12.72
C ILE A 136 -17.82 -12.46 -12.27
N ASP A 137 -18.61 -11.95 -11.33
CA ASP A 137 -19.74 -12.68 -10.73
C ASP A 137 -20.83 -13.07 -11.75
N GLN A 138 -21.00 -12.27 -12.81
CA GLN A 138 -21.95 -12.55 -13.90
C GLN A 138 -21.38 -13.43 -15.00
N GLU A 139 -20.08 -13.75 -14.96
CA GLU A 139 -19.43 -14.54 -15.99
C GLU A 139 -19.59 -16.03 -15.76
N HIS A 140 -19.35 -16.82 -16.81
CA HIS A 140 -19.41 -18.27 -16.68
C HIS A 140 -18.28 -18.79 -15.77
N LEU A 141 -18.54 -19.84 -14.97
CA LEU A 141 -17.59 -20.40 -13.99
C LEU A 141 -16.20 -20.72 -14.58
N GLN A 142 -16.14 -21.10 -15.86
CA GLN A 142 -14.87 -21.35 -16.55
C GLN A 142 -14.06 -20.07 -16.75
N LEU A 143 -14.71 -18.98 -17.13
CA LEU A 143 -14.05 -17.69 -17.34
C LEU A 143 -13.61 -17.09 -15.99
N GLN A 144 -14.42 -17.26 -14.93
CA GLN A 144 -14.03 -16.89 -13.57
C GLN A 144 -12.77 -17.65 -13.12
N ALA A 145 -12.73 -18.97 -13.33
CA ALA A 145 -11.57 -19.80 -13.00
C ALA A 145 -10.32 -19.38 -13.78
N VAL A 146 -10.43 -19.20 -15.09
CA VAL A 146 -9.31 -18.73 -15.92
C VAL A 146 -8.84 -17.35 -15.44
N PHE A 147 -9.75 -16.42 -15.18
CA PHE A 147 -9.42 -15.08 -14.72
C PHE A 147 -8.62 -15.10 -13.41
N LEU A 148 -9.10 -15.85 -12.41
CA LEU A 148 -8.41 -15.98 -11.13
C LEU A 148 -7.06 -16.71 -11.25
N ALA A 149 -6.93 -17.69 -12.15
CA ALA A 149 -5.68 -18.40 -12.39
C ALA A 149 -4.56 -17.52 -12.95
N PHE A 150 -4.89 -16.41 -13.61
CA PHE A 150 -3.94 -15.45 -14.15
C PHE A 150 -3.67 -14.24 -13.24
N LEU A 151 -4.37 -14.11 -12.11
CA LEU A 151 -4.11 -13.08 -11.11
C LEU A 151 -3.00 -13.48 -10.12
N PRO A 152 -2.33 -12.51 -9.46
CA PRO A 152 -1.45 -12.81 -8.34
C PRO A 152 -2.19 -13.59 -7.24
N PRO A 153 -1.58 -14.61 -6.60
CA PRO A 153 -2.27 -15.49 -5.64
C PRO A 153 -2.98 -14.74 -4.51
N ASP A 154 -2.36 -13.70 -3.95
CA ASP A 154 -2.93 -12.91 -2.86
C ASP A 154 -4.20 -12.15 -3.29
N VAL A 155 -4.19 -11.62 -4.52
CA VAL A 155 -5.34 -10.92 -5.11
C VAL A 155 -6.44 -11.93 -5.43
N ALA A 156 -6.09 -13.04 -6.07
CA ALA A 156 -7.04 -14.10 -6.44
C ALA A 156 -7.75 -14.67 -5.21
N ALA A 157 -7.02 -14.94 -4.12
CA ALA A 157 -7.59 -15.43 -2.87
C ALA A 157 -8.60 -14.44 -2.28
N THR A 158 -8.26 -13.15 -2.27
CA THR A 158 -9.15 -12.10 -1.75
C THR A 158 -10.37 -11.88 -2.64
N VAL A 159 -10.23 -12.00 -3.97
CA VAL A 159 -11.38 -11.94 -4.89
C VAL A 159 -12.31 -13.13 -4.68
N LEU A 160 -11.75 -14.33 -4.49
CA LEU A 160 -12.52 -15.56 -4.28
C LEU A 160 -13.39 -15.49 -3.01
N THR A 161 -12.91 -14.89 -1.91
CA THR A 161 -13.68 -14.73 -0.66
C THR A 161 -14.89 -13.81 -0.80
N HIS A 162 -14.93 -12.96 -1.83
CA HIS A 162 -16.08 -12.10 -2.12
C HIS A 162 -17.15 -12.77 -3.00
N LEU A 163 -16.88 -13.95 -3.57
CA LEU A 163 -17.85 -14.73 -4.33
C LEU A 163 -18.67 -15.64 -3.41
N ASP A 164 -19.85 -16.08 -3.88
CA ASP A 164 -20.70 -17.02 -3.13
C ASP A 164 -19.98 -18.35 -2.84
N ALA A 165 -20.08 -18.82 -1.59
CA ALA A 165 -19.40 -20.02 -1.09
C ALA A 165 -19.70 -21.27 -1.94
N THR A 166 -20.92 -21.37 -2.49
CA THR A 166 -21.32 -22.48 -3.37
C THR A 166 -20.55 -22.51 -4.70
N ARG A 167 -20.08 -21.35 -5.16
CA ARG A 167 -19.31 -21.19 -6.41
C ARG A 167 -17.80 -21.33 -6.17
N GLN A 168 -17.32 -20.98 -4.98
CA GLN A 168 -15.89 -21.00 -4.65
C GLN A 168 -15.26 -22.38 -4.87
N ASP A 169 -15.91 -23.44 -4.39
CA ASP A 169 -15.41 -24.82 -4.52
C ASP A 169 -15.30 -25.26 -5.98
N GLU A 170 -16.32 -24.96 -6.79
CA GLU A 170 -16.37 -25.31 -8.21
C GLU A 170 -15.36 -24.50 -9.03
N ILE A 171 -15.15 -23.22 -8.69
CA ILE A 171 -14.13 -22.38 -9.31
C ILE A 171 -12.73 -22.92 -8.98
N LEU A 172 -12.46 -23.24 -7.72
CA LEU A 172 -11.18 -23.79 -7.29
C LEU A 172 -10.89 -25.14 -7.94
N TYR A 173 -11.90 -26.00 -8.06
CA TYR A 173 -11.80 -27.26 -8.79
C TYR A 173 -11.42 -27.05 -10.26
N ARG A 174 -12.01 -26.06 -10.94
CA ARG A 174 -11.69 -25.73 -12.34
C ARG A 174 -10.30 -25.14 -12.51
N ILE A 175 -9.85 -24.30 -11.56
CA ILE A 175 -8.47 -23.79 -11.54
C ILE A 175 -7.49 -24.96 -11.42
N ALA A 176 -7.76 -25.92 -10.53
CA ALA A 176 -6.89 -27.09 -10.33
C ALA A 176 -6.82 -28.03 -11.55
N ARG A 177 -7.83 -28.01 -12.44
CA ARG A 177 -7.87 -28.81 -13.68
C ARG A 177 -7.53 -28.01 -14.94
N LEU A 178 -7.02 -26.80 -14.78
CA LEU A 178 -6.74 -25.91 -15.91
C LEU A 178 -5.43 -26.33 -16.61
N ASP A 179 -5.54 -27.08 -17.71
CA ASP A 179 -4.39 -27.53 -18.50
C ASP A 179 -4.13 -26.65 -19.75
N ASP A 180 -5.18 -26.37 -20.54
CA ASP A 180 -5.11 -25.51 -21.73
C ASP A 180 -6.32 -24.58 -21.80
N VAL A 181 -6.10 -23.36 -22.28
CA VAL A 181 -7.14 -22.33 -22.38
C VAL A 181 -7.48 -22.12 -23.85
N ASN A 182 -8.72 -22.42 -24.23
CA ASN A 182 -9.18 -22.22 -25.59
C ASN A 182 -9.08 -20.73 -25.99
N ARG A 183 -8.77 -20.47 -27.26
CA ARG A 183 -8.64 -19.14 -27.84
C ARG A 183 -9.87 -18.26 -27.61
N ASP A 184 -11.07 -18.84 -27.70
CA ASP A 184 -12.31 -18.08 -27.46
C ASP A 184 -12.40 -17.57 -26.02
N VAL A 185 -11.87 -18.33 -25.05
CA VAL A 185 -11.83 -17.92 -23.64
C VAL A 185 -10.78 -16.85 -23.41
N VAL A 186 -9.66 -16.88 -24.14
CA VAL A 186 -8.64 -15.83 -24.10
C VAL A 186 -9.20 -14.50 -24.64
N ASP A 187 -9.95 -14.54 -25.74
CA ASP A 187 -10.56 -13.34 -26.32
C ASP A 187 -11.60 -12.73 -25.36
N GLU A 188 -12.37 -13.56 -24.65
CA GLU A 188 -13.32 -13.10 -23.63
C GLU A 188 -12.59 -12.57 -22.38
N LEU A 189 -11.46 -13.18 -22.01
CA LEU A 189 -10.60 -12.74 -20.93
C LEU A 189 -10.03 -11.34 -21.20
N ASP A 190 -9.57 -11.09 -22.43
CA ASP A 190 -9.06 -9.77 -22.83
C ASP A 190 -10.15 -8.68 -22.69
N ARG A 191 -11.39 -8.97 -23.07
CA ARG A 191 -12.51 -8.02 -22.86
C ARG A 191 -12.78 -7.76 -21.39
N LEU A 192 -12.64 -8.79 -20.57
CA LEU A 192 -12.86 -8.67 -19.14
C LEU A 192 -11.75 -7.86 -18.47
N ILE A 193 -10.50 -8.01 -18.92
CA ILE A 193 -9.37 -7.17 -18.51
C ILE A 193 -9.62 -5.71 -18.87
N GLU A 194 -10.04 -5.41 -20.10
CA GLU A 194 -10.38 -4.05 -20.54
C GLU A 194 -11.47 -3.42 -19.68
N ARG A 195 -12.55 -4.17 -19.39
CA ARG A 195 -13.63 -3.73 -18.48
C ARG A 195 -13.11 -3.45 -17.07
N GLY A 196 -12.28 -4.34 -16.52
CA GLY A 196 -11.69 -4.14 -15.19
C GLY A 196 -10.77 -2.92 -15.12
N VAL A 197 -10.01 -2.65 -16.18
CA VAL A 197 -9.18 -1.44 -16.28
C VAL A 197 -10.03 -0.18 -16.40
N ALA A 198 -11.15 -0.22 -17.13
CA ALA A 198 -12.06 0.93 -17.23
C ALA A 198 -12.65 1.31 -15.87
N VAL A 199 -12.91 0.33 -14.99
CA VAL A 199 -13.34 0.57 -13.60
C VAL A 199 -12.32 1.40 -12.81
N LEU A 200 -11.02 1.29 -13.09
CA LEU A 200 -9.98 2.17 -12.51
C LEU A 200 -10.11 3.62 -12.95
N SER A 201 -10.49 3.85 -14.20
CA SER A 201 -10.57 5.19 -14.79
C SER A 201 -11.83 5.95 -14.36
N GLU A 202 -12.91 5.24 -13.99
CA GLU A 202 -14.15 5.86 -13.52
C GLU A 202 -14.14 6.24 -12.04
N HIS A 203 -13.27 5.63 -11.23
CA HIS A 203 -13.17 5.94 -9.81
C HIS A 203 -12.04 6.93 -9.53
N GLY A 204 -12.41 8.22 -9.45
CA GLY A 204 -11.59 9.23 -8.78
C GLY A 204 -11.20 8.75 -7.37
N SER A 205 -10.00 9.15 -6.93
CA SER A 205 -9.37 8.78 -5.65
C SER A 205 -10.39 8.45 -4.55
N LYS A 206 -10.32 7.22 -3.99
CA LYS A 206 -11.10 6.81 -2.82
C LYS A 206 -10.88 7.81 -1.67
N VAL A 207 -11.78 8.78 -1.54
CA VAL A 207 -11.82 9.64 -0.36
C VAL A 207 -12.44 8.81 0.75
N GLN A 208 -11.69 8.57 1.82
CA GLN A 208 -12.27 8.08 3.08
C GLN A 208 -13.14 9.19 3.68
N GLY A 209 -14.37 9.32 3.16
CA GLY A 209 -15.27 10.43 3.45
C GLY A 209 -15.57 10.58 4.94
N ILE A 210 -15.72 9.46 5.65
CA ILE A 210 -15.97 9.44 7.10
C ILE A 210 -14.76 9.95 7.87
N LYS A 211 -13.56 9.49 7.52
CA LYS A 211 -12.32 9.97 8.16
C LYS A 211 -12.07 11.45 7.87
N GLN A 212 -12.35 11.93 6.66
CA GLN A 212 -12.24 13.35 6.32
C GLN A 212 -13.30 14.17 7.06
N ALA A 213 -14.54 13.69 7.13
CA ALA A 213 -15.61 14.33 7.87
C ALA A 213 -15.29 14.40 9.38
N ALA A 214 -14.76 13.34 9.98
CA ALA A 214 -14.31 13.33 11.38
C ALA A 214 -13.23 14.40 11.62
N ASN A 215 -12.24 14.49 10.74
CA ASN A 215 -11.20 15.50 10.80
C ASN A 215 -11.72 16.94 10.64
N ILE A 216 -12.71 17.15 9.77
CA ILE A 216 -13.36 18.45 9.57
C ILE A 216 -14.16 18.83 10.82
N VAL A 217 -14.99 17.91 11.33
CA VAL A 217 -15.78 18.11 12.55
C VAL A 217 -14.85 18.43 13.73
N ASN A 218 -13.76 17.69 13.91
CA ASN A 218 -12.76 17.92 14.97
C ASN A 218 -12.10 19.32 14.93
N ARG A 219 -12.09 19.99 13.77
CA ARG A 219 -11.46 21.31 13.58
C ARG A 219 -12.43 22.48 13.61
N ILE A 220 -13.75 22.24 13.64
CA ILE A 220 -14.76 23.31 13.73
C ILE A 220 -14.94 23.71 15.20
N PRO A 221 -14.56 24.92 15.64
CA PRO A 221 -14.73 25.31 17.04
C PRO A 221 -16.20 25.53 17.41
N GLY A 222 -16.64 25.00 18.56
CA GLY A 222 -17.85 25.43 19.28
C GLY A 222 -19.21 25.03 18.70
N SER A 223 -19.27 24.30 17.57
CA SER A 223 -20.54 23.89 16.93
C SER A 223 -20.67 22.38 16.69
N GLN A 224 -19.78 21.58 17.27
CA GLN A 224 -19.62 20.16 16.96
C GLN A 224 -20.77 19.29 17.48
N GLN A 225 -21.23 19.52 18.72
CA GLN A 225 -22.40 18.81 19.27
C GLN A 225 -23.65 19.10 18.43
N THR A 226 -23.91 20.36 18.08
CA THR A 226 -25.03 20.74 17.22
C THR A 226 -24.93 20.09 15.84
N LEU A 227 -23.73 20.01 15.25
CA LEU A 227 -23.49 19.34 13.97
C LEU A 227 -23.73 17.83 14.05
N LEU A 228 -23.24 17.17 15.10
CA LEU A 228 -23.44 15.74 15.32
C LEU A 228 -24.92 15.41 15.60
N GLU A 229 -25.64 16.25 16.33
CA GLU A 229 -27.08 16.12 16.56
C GLU A 229 -27.88 16.27 15.26
N GLN A 230 -27.54 17.26 14.44
CA GLN A 230 -28.16 17.46 13.12
C GLN A 230 -27.84 16.32 12.15
N LEU A 231 -26.64 15.76 12.20
CA LEU A 231 -26.26 14.57 11.43
C LEU A 231 -26.99 13.33 11.95
N ASN A 232 -27.14 13.19 13.27
CA ASN A 232 -27.83 12.04 13.90
C ASN A 232 -29.31 12.01 13.53
N ALA A 233 -29.93 13.19 13.39
CA ALA A 233 -31.31 13.31 12.89
C ALA A 233 -31.47 12.91 11.41
N ARG A 234 -30.38 12.84 10.64
CA ARG A 234 -30.38 12.39 9.24
C ARG A 234 -29.99 10.93 9.10
N ASP A 235 -28.92 10.51 9.76
CA ASP A 235 -28.39 9.15 9.72
C ASP A 235 -27.58 8.85 10.99
N ALA A 236 -28.12 8.01 11.86
CA ALA A 236 -27.47 7.62 13.11
C ALA A 236 -26.21 6.75 12.88
N ASN A 237 -26.19 5.93 11.83
CA ASN A 237 -25.04 5.05 11.55
C ASN A 237 -23.81 5.87 11.15
N VAL A 238 -24.01 6.91 10.34
CA VAL A 238 -22.92 7.83 9.95
C VAL A 238 -22.35 8.55 11.18
N VAL A 239 -23.18 8.89 12.16
CA VAL A 239 -22.72 9.52 13.41
C VAL A 239 -21.95 8.55 14.28
N ASP A 240 -22.34 7.28 14.37
CA ASP A 240 -21.59 6.29 15.14
C ASP A 240 -20.24 5.95 14.48
N GLU A 241 -20.19 5.89 13.15
CA GLU A 241 -18.94 5.76 12.40
C GLU A 241 -18.05 7.00 12.57
N LEU A 242 -18.61 8.21 12.49
CA LEU A 242 -17.91 9.46 12.78
C LEU A 242 -17.36 9.50 14.21
N LYS A 243 -18.19 9.18 15.21
CA LYS A 243 -17.76 9.13 16.61
C LYS A 243 -16.61 8.16 16.79
N THR A 244 -16.69 6.97 16.18
CA THR A 244 -15.62 5.97 16.24
C THR A 244 -14.30 6.52 15.70
N GLU A 245 -14.33 7.26 14.59
CA GLU A 245 -13.15 7.94 14.03
C GLU A 245 -12.71 9.17 14.87
N MET A 246 -13.62 9.78 15.65
CA MET A 246 -13.29 10.89 16.56
C MET A 246 -12.61 10.43 17.87
N TYR A 247 -12.85 9.18 18.32
CA TYR A 247 -12.13 8.52 19.43
C TYR A 247 -10.76 7.99 18.98
N GLU A 248 -10.03 8.76 18.19
CA GLU A 248 -8.66 8.42 17.81
C GLU A 248 -7.75 8.55 19.05
N PHE A 249 -6.74 7.68 19.15
CA PHE A 249 -5.80 7.65 20.27
C PHE A 249 -5.16 9.02 20.59
N TYR A 250 -5.07 9.91 19.59
CA TYR A 250 -4.58 11.27 19.74
C TYR A 250 -5.41 12.13 20.72
N ILE A 251 -6.69 11.82 20.92
CA ILE A 251 -7.58 12.57 21.83
C ILE A 251 -7.04 12.61 23.27
N LEU A 252 -6.27 11.60 23.67
CA LEU A 252 -5.63 11.53 24.97
C LEU A 252 -4.68 12.70 25.23
N SER A 253 -4.13 13.33 24.18
CA SER A 253 -3.24 14.49 24.30
C SER A 253 -3.91 15.73 24.88
N ARG A 254 -5.24 15.78 24.87
CA ARG A 254 -6.04 16.94 25.27
C ARG A 254 -6.84 16.71 26.55
N GLN A 255 -6.72 15.54 27.15
CA GLN A 255 -7.46 15.22 28.37
C GLN A 255 -6.87 15.96 29.56
N ASN A 256 -7.72 16.27 30.54
CA ASN A 256 -7.26 16.83 31.80
C ASN A 256 -6.41 15.81 32.58
N GLU A 257 -5.61 16.30 33.51
CA GLU A 257 -4.69 15.46 34.29
C GLU A 257 -5.43 14.37 35.08
N ALA A 258 -6.62 14.66 35.61
CA ALA A 258 -7.44 13.70 36.37
C ALA A 258 -7.88 12.50 35.51
N THR A 259 -8.39 12.75 34.29
CA THR A 259 -8.77 11.68 33.35
C THR A 259 -7.56 10.85 32.96
N LEU A 260 -6.41 11.49 32.68
CA LEU A 260 -5.18 10.76 32.35
C LEU A 260 -4.69 9.91 33.52
N GLN A 261 -4.71 10.43 34.76
CA GLN A 261 -4.32 9.66 35.94
C GLN A 261 -5.22 8.44 36.15
N ARG A 262 -6.54 8.58 36.02
CA ARG A 262 -7.47 7.44 36.15
C ARG A 262 -7.19 6.37 35.08
N LEU A 263 -6.93 6.78 33.84
CA LEU A 263 -6.57 5.86 32.76
C LEU A 263 -5.23 5.15 33.02
N LEU A 264 -4.27 5.83 33.63
CA LEU A 264 -2.97 5.26 34.00
C LEU A 264 -3.05 4.27 35.16
N GLU A 265 -4.06 4.38 36.01
CA GLU A 265 -4.34 3.41 37.08
C GLU A 265 -5.02 2.14 36.55
N GLU A 266 -5.93 2.28 35.58
CA GLU A 266 -6.69 1.15 35.02
C GLU A 266 -5.88 0.33 34.01
N ILE A 267 -5.03 1.00 33.22
CA ILE A 267 -4.37 0.38 32.07
C ILE A 267 -2.93 -0.03 32.42
N PRO A 268 -2.52 -1.30 32.18
CA PRO A 268 -1.18 -1.76 32.49
C PRO A 268 -0.07 -0.97 31.79
N MET A 269 1.04 -0.78 32.49
CA MET A 269 2.18 0.00 32.03
C MET A 269 2.81 -0.55 30.74
N GLU A 270 2.79 -1.87 30.55
CA GLU A 270 3.26 -2.53 29.34
C GLU A 270 2.43 -2.14 28.10
N GLN A 271 1.12 -1.93 28.27
CA GLN A 271 0.25 -1.49 27.17
C GLN A 271 0.57 -0.05 26.76
N TRP A 272 0.79 0.83 27.74
CA TRP A 272 1.27 2.19 27.47
C TRP A 272 2.63 2.21 26.77
N ALA A 273 3.55 1.32 27.16
CA ALA A 273 4.86 1.21 26.54
C ALA A 273 4.79 0.83 25.05
N ILE A 274 3.81 -0.01 24.69
CA ILE A 274 3.54 -0.39 23.29
C ILE A 274 2.81 0.74 22.56
N ALA A 275 1.76 1.32 23.16
CA ALA A 275 0.87 2.27 22.51
C ALA A 275 1.53 3.62 22.20
N LEU A 276 2.43 4.09 23.08
CA LEU A 276 3.21 5.32 22.91
C LEU A 276 4.36 5.19 21.90
N LYS A 277 4.57 4.02 21.31
CA LYS A 277 5.61 3.83 20.31
C LYS A 277 5.20 4.51 19.01
N GLY A 278 5.98 5.48 18.55
CA GLY A 278 5.72 6.19 17.29
C GLY A 278 4.54 7.16 17.37
N THR A 279 4.14 7.60 18.56
CA THR A 279 3.18 8.68 18.75
C THR A 279 3.84 10.05 18.58
N GLU A 280 3.02 11.07 18.31
CA GLU A 280 3.49 12.46 18.31
C GLU A 280 4.00 12.88 19.69
N ALA A 281 4.99 13.78 19.69
CA ALA A 281 5.62 14.26 20.92
C ALA A 281 4.62 14.90 21.90
N VAL A 282 3.59 15.59 21.37
CA VAL A 282 2.54 16.24 22.16
C VAL A 282 1.76 15.22 22.99
N LEU A 283 1.34 14.11 22.37
CA LEU A 283 0.62 13.05 23.05
C LEU A 283 1.47 12.36 24.12
N SER A 284 2.71 12.00 23.77
CA SER A 284 3.63 11.39 24.73
C SER A 284 3.87 12.30 25.93
N GLN A 285 4.01 13.60 25.69
CA GLN A 285 4.24 14.58 26.75
C GLN A 285 3.04 14.71 27.69
N ALA A 286 1.81 14.74 27.15
CA ALA A 286 0.58 14.79 27.95
C ALA A 286 0.47 13.58 28.88
N ILE A 287 0.76 12.38 28.36
CA ILE A 287 0.76 11.14 29.16
C ILE A 287 1.86 11.15 30.21
N TYR A 288 3.07 11.60 29.87
CA TYR A 288 4.17 11.70 30.84
C TYR A 288 3.93 12.75 31.92
N SER A 289 3.24 13.86 31.61
CA SER A 289 2.92 14.88 32.61
C SER A 289 1.95 14.39 33.68
N ALA A 290 1.09 13.42 33.35
CA ALA A 290 0.16 12.81 34.30
C ALA A 290 0.81 11.73 35.19
N MET A 291 2.10 11.41 34.99
CA MET A 291 2.80 10.38 35.75
C MET A 291 3.83 10.96 36.74
N PRO A 292 4.05 10.30 37.90
CA PRO A 292 5.21 10.53 38.73
C PRO A 292 6.52 10.30 37.95
N LYS A 293 7.54 11.13 38.20
CA LYS A 293 8.85 11.07 37.52
C LYS A 293 9.48 9.68 37.48
N ARG A 294 9.32 8.88 38.54
CA ARG A 294 9.82 7.49 38.60
C ARG A 294 9.11 6.56 37.61
N GLN A 295 7.79 6.71 37.45
CA GLN A 295 7.02 5.92 36.50
C GLN A 295 7.34 6.31 35.05
N VAL A 296 7.55 7.60 34.76
CA VAL A 296 8.02 8.05 33.44
C VAL A 296 9.34 7.39 33.06
N GLN A 297 10.31 7.35 33.97
CA GLN A 297 11.61 6.71 33.73
C GLN A 297 11.47 5.21 33.46
N LEU A 298 10.63 4.52 34.25
CA LEU A 298 10.37 3.10 34.07
C LEU A 298 9.67 2.84 32.73
N LEU A 299 8.72 3.68 32.33
CA LEU A 299 7.98 3.56 31.08
C LEU A 299 8.91 3.72 29.88
N GLN A 300 9.72 4.78 29.88
CA GLN A 300 10.72 5.02 28.85
C GLN A 300 11.70 3.85 28.74
N SER A 301 12.18 3.31 29.87
CA SER A 301 13.08 2.14 29.87
C SER A 301 12.40 0.89 29.28
N THR A 302 11.11 0.70 29.58
CA THR A 302 10.31 -0.42 29.06
C THR A 302 10.09 -0.27 27.55
N THR A 303 9.71 0.93 27.09
CA THR A 303 9.55 1.25 25.67
C THR A 303 10.84 1.04 24.87
N SER A 304 12.01 1.39 25.44
CA SER A 304 13.31 1.13 24.82
C SER A 304 13.63 -0.36 24.74
N ARG A 305 13.29 -1.14 25.77
CA ARG A 305 13.49 -2.60 25.79
C ARG A 305 12.60 -3.36 24.80
N LEU A 306 11.42 -2.82 24.47
CA LEU A 306 10.47 -3.48 23.57
C LEU A 306 10.94 -3.60 22.11
N GLY A 307 12.07 -2.98 21.73
CA GLY A 307 12.64 -3.13 20.39
C GLY A 307 11.68 -2.69 19.27
N SER A 308 11.90 -3.07 18.01
CA SER A 308 10.93 -2.83 16.94
C SER A 308 9.67 -3.69 17.13
N LEU A 309 8.50 -3.09 16.93
CA LEU A 309 7.21 -3.79 17.02
C LEU A 309 6.45 -3.62 15.69
N PRO A 310 5.66 -4.63 15.26
CA PRO A 310 4.77 -4.49 14.12
C PRO A 310 3.74 -3.39 14.35
N VAL A 311 3.47 -2.56 13.33
CA VAL A 311 2.48 -1.48 13.40
C VAL A 311 1.10 -2.01 13.78
N SER A 312 0.71 -3.18 13.25
CA SER A 312 -0.56 -3.84 13.58
C SER A 312 -0.72 -4.14 15.08
N ARG A 313 0.37 -4.51 15.77
CA ARG A 313 0.35 -4.75 17.21
C ARG A 313 0.17 -3.45 18.00
N VAL A 314 0.80 -2.37 17.56
CA VAL A 314 0.67 -1.05 18.20
C VAL A 314 -0.76 -0.54 18.03
N GLU A 315 -1.32 -0.64 16.83
CA GLU A 315 -2.72 -0.24 16.55
C GLU A 315 -3.73 -1.08 17.33
N GLN A 316 -3.52 -2.38 17.48
CA GLN A 316 -4.38 -3.23 18.30
C GLN A 316 -4.38 -2.77 19.77
N VAL A 317 -3.20 -2.55 20.36
CA VAL A 317 -3.11 -2.09 21.75
C VAL A 317 -3.73 -0.70 21.93
N ARG A 318 -3.57 0.22 20.97
CA ARG A 318 -4.24 1.52 20.99
C ARG A 318 -5.76 1.36 20.99
N LYS A 319 -6.28 0.45 20.16
CA LYS A 319 -7.72 0.14 20.10
C LYS A 319 -8.23 -0.46 21.42
N ASP A 320 -7.46 -1.35 22.04
CA ASP A 320 -7.80 -1.94 23.33
C ASP A 320 -7.87 -0.84 24.42
N ILE A 321 -6.89 0.07 24.45
CA ILE A 321 -6.90 1.25 25.34
C ILE A 321 -8.13 2.12 25.11
N MET A 322 -8.42 2.47 23.84
CA MET A 322 -9.58 3.31 23.53
C MET A 322 -10.92 2.64 23.83
N THR A 323 -10.98 1.30 23.78
CA THR A 323 -12.15 0.55 24.23
C THR A 323 -12.36 0.74 25.74
N ARG A 324 -11.30 0.64 26.54
CA ARG A 324 -11.38 0.91 27.99
C ARG A 324 -11.71 2.37 28.32
N VAL A 325 -11.18 3.32 27.54
CA VAL A 325 -11.56 4.74 27.67
C VAL A 325 -13.07 4.93 27.45
N ARG A 326 -13.65 4.23 26.48
CA ARG A 326 -15.09 4.32 26.20
C ARG A 326 -15.91 3.71 27.34
N GLU A 327 -15.55 2.53 27.82
CA GLU A 327 -16.21 1.86 28.95
C GLU A 327 -16.23 2.77 30.20
N LEU A 328 -15.07 3.32 30.59
CA LEU A 328 -14.98 4.22 31.75
C LEU A 328 -15.78 5.53 31.57
N ALA A 329 -15.90 6.03 30.33
CA ALA A 329 -16.69 7.21 30.03
C ALA A 329 -18.20 6.94 30.10
N GLU A 330 -18.64 5.76 29.63
CA GLU A 330 -20.03 5.30 29.71
C GLU A 330 -20.46 5.02 31.16
N GLU A 331 -19.54 4.51 31.98
CA GLU A 331 -19.72 4.32 33.43
C GLU A 331 -19.70 5.63 34.22
N GLY A 332 -19.29 6.74 33.58
CA GLY A 332 -19.19 8.06 34.20
C GLY A 332 -18.00 8.24 35.14
N GLU A 333 -17.04 7.30 35.13
CA GLU A 333 -15.82 7.38 35.94
C GLU A 333 -14.83 8.43 35.43
N ILE A 334 -14.82 8.67 34.12
CA ILE A 334 -14.01 9.71 33.48
C ILE A 334 -14.86 10.61 32.61
N GLN A 335 -14.47 11.88 32.53
CA GLN A 335 -14.99 12.79 31.52
C GLN A 335 -13.97 12.90 30.40
N VAL A 336 -14.34 12.39 29.22
CA VAL A 336 -13.51 12.48 28.03
C VAL A 336 -13.85 13.77 27.29
N GLN A 337 -12.85 14.64 27.17
CA GLN A 337 -12.92 15.83 26.35
C GLN A 337 -12.81 15.42 24.88
N LEU A 338 -13.95 15.22 24.24
CA LEU A 338 -14.07 14.98 22.79
C LEU A 338 -13.76 16.24 21.97
N PHE A 339 -13.87 17.41 22.60
CA PHE A 339 -13.76 18.71 21.96
C PHE A 339 -12.78 19.61 22.71
N SER A 340 -12.10 20.49 21.98
CA SER A 340 -11.33 21.57 22.60
C SER A 340 -12.31 22.61 23.15
N GLU A 341 -12.59 22.58 24.45
CA GLU A 341 -13.22 23.72 25.12
C GLU A 341 -12.20 24.86 25.20
N GLN A 342 -12.60 26.05 24.75
CA GLN A 342 -11.85 27.27 25.05
C GLN A 342 -12.10 27.61 26.52
N THR A 343 -11.15 27.31 27.39
CA THR A 343 -11.10 27.94 28.71
C THR A 343 -10.73 29.41 28.50
N MET A 344 -11.67 30.32 28.73
CA MET A 344 -11.35 31.73 28.93
C MET A 344 -10.73 31.87 30.33
N GLU A 345 -9.50 32.42 30.39
CA GLU A 345 -8.95 32.98 31.63
C GLU A 345 -9.61 34.33 31.97
#